data_AF-A0A351X8W5-F1
#
_entry.id   AF-A0A351X8W5-F1
#
_cell.length_a   1.000
_cell.length_b   1.000
_cell.length_c   1.000
_cell.angle_alpha   90.00
_cell.angle_beta   90.00
_cell.angle_gamma   90.00
#
_symmetry.space_group_name_H-M   'P 1'
#
loop_
_entity.id
_entity.type
_entity.pdbx_description
1 polymer ?
#
loop_
_entity_poly.entity_id
_entity_poly.type
_entity_poly.pdbx_seq_one_letter_code
_entity_poly.pdbx_strand_id
1 'polypeptide(L)'
;MTDKGFKKYKTNAYVRLNPNRLVEYIDLQKEPRGSRTFTLNIALFPLYAPQDFMTIGFGDRMGCIISGKDFWWDFKDDETTKLSFENVKDGLEQFVMPWFEHYCYEKNYESDLMNHKYLIGCDNIIIWPTLLYIRQNNITLAKEYLKSTENYEFFLDDNKKLIPMALSALNDMKKLLSENTDFDKYFSETENAVIEKFKLPKRFKVEK
;
A
#
# COMPACT_ATOMS: atom_id res chain seq x y z
N MET A 1 11.19 -13.92 8.18
CA MET A 1 9.85 -13.27 8.04
C MET A 1 8.95 -13.53 9.24
N THR A 2 8.68 -14.78 9.61
CA THR A 2 7.86 -15.11 10.79
C THR A 2 8.41 -14.52 12.08
N ASP A 3 9.73 -14.56 12.29
CA ASP A 3 10.40 -13.95 13.44
C ASP A 3 10.26 -12.43 13.51
N LYS A 4 9.81 -11.80 12.42
CA LYS A 4 9.50 -10.36 12.33
C LYS A 4 8.00 -10.05 12.45
N GLY A 5 7.20 -11.04 12.85
CA GLY A 5 5.75 -10.92 13.00
C GLY A 5 4.95 -11.04 11.69
N PHE A 6 5.60 -11.29 10.55
CA PHE A 6 4.89 -11.51 9.29
C PHE A 6 4.19 -12.87 9.26
N LYS A 7 2.93 -12.86 8.82
CA LYS A 7 2.14 -14.06 8.56
C LYS A 7 2.06 -14.32 7.07
N LYS A 8 2.15 -15.58 6.69
CA LYS A 8 1.93 -16.01 5.30
C LYS A 8 0.45 -15.82 4.95
N TYR A 9 0.17 -15.07 3.89
CA TYR A 9 -1.18 -14.80 3.39
C TYR A 9 -1.51 -15.65 2.16
N LYS A 10 -0.60 -15.68 1.18
CA LYS A 10 -0.67 -16.54 -0.01
C LYS A 10 0.65 -17.27 -0.20
N THR A 11 0.78 -18.06 -1.26
CA THR A 11 1.98 -18.85 -1.56
C THR A 11 3.27 -18.01 -1.47
N ASN A 12 3.23 -16.79 -2.01
CA ASN A 12 4.38 -15.90 -2.18
C ASN A 12 4.26 -14.58 -1.41
N ALA A 13 3.23 -14.42 -0.59
CA ALA A 13 2.85 -13.14 -0.01
C ALA A 13 2.72 -13.22 1.51
N TYR A 14 3.26 -12.22 2.17
CA TYR A 14 3.36 -12.10 3.62
C TYR A 14 2.81 -10.75 4.06
N VAL A 15 2.06 -10.75 5.15
CA VAL A 15 1.47 -9.54 5.72
C VAL A 15 1.73 -9.45 7.22
N ARG A 16 1.87 -8.24 7.74
CA ARG A 16 1.67 -7.95 9.16
C ARG A 16 0.93 -6.64 9.31
N LEU A 17 0.30 -6.46 10.46
CA LEU A 17 -0.20 -5.15 10.86
C LEU A 17 0.94 -4.44 11.59
N ASN A 18 1.07 -3.13 11.43
CA ASN A 18 1.98 -2.29 12.21
C ASN A 18 1.24 -1.51 13.32
N PRO A 19 1.95 -0.85 14.26
CA PRO A 19 1.31 -0.13 15.36
C PRO A 19 0.32 0.97 14.94
N ASN A 20 0.51 1.59 13.77
CA ASN A 20 -0.38 2.62 13.22
C ASN A 20 -1.56 2.06 12.42
N ARG A 21 -1.81 0.76 12.51
CA ARG A 21 -2.87 0.08 11.76
C ARG A 21 -2.69 0.21 10.24
N LEU A 22 -1.44 0.24 9.78
CA LEU A 22 -1.09 0.01 8.38
C LEU A 22 -0.75 -1.46 8.20
N VAL A 23 -1.24 -2.06 7.13
CA VAL A 23 -0.86 -3.41 6.74
C VAL A 23 0.42 -3.32 5.92
N GLU A 24 1.46 -3.95 6.43
CA GLU A 24 2.72 -4.14 5.74
C GLU A 24 2.66 -5.41 4.90
N TYR A 25 3.05 -5.30 3.64
CA TYR A 25 2.94 -6.35 2.65
C TYR A 25 4.26 -6.57 1.94
N ILE A 26 4.63 -7.85 1.80
CA ILE A 26 5.74 -8.30 0.97
C ILE A 26 5.25 -9.43 0.08
N ASP A 27 5.50 -9.33 -1.22
CA ASP A 27 5.14 -10.35 -2.20
C ASP A 27 6.24 -10.64 -3.20
N LEU A 28 6.53 -11.92 -3.38
CA LEU A 28 7.50 -12.41 -4.34
C LEU A 28 6.86 -12.55 -5.72
N GLN A 29 7.26 -11.68 -6.63
CA GLN A 29 6.80 -11.67 -8.01
C GLN A 29 7.86 -12.25 -8.94
N LYS A 30 7.50 -13.31 -9.66
CA LYS A 30 8.31 -13.86 -10.76
C LYS A 30 8.03 -13.13 -12.06
N GLU A 31 9.04 -12.99 -12.90
CA GLU A 31 8.90 -12.37 -14.21
C GLU A 31 8.06 -13.27 -15.14
N PRO A 32 7.02 -12.73 -15.83
CA PRO A 32 6.09 -13.55 -16.60
C PRO A 32 6.66 -14.21 -17.87
N ARG A 33 7.66 -13.59 -18.52
CA ARG A 33 8.16 -13.97 -19.86
C ARG A 33 9.38 -14.90 -19.82
N GLY A 34 9.62 -15.55 -18.68
CA GLY A 34 10.59 -16.64 -18.59
C GLY A 34 12.05 -16.20 -18.48
N SER A 35 12.32 -14.94 -18.15
CA SER A 35 13.69 -14.43 -17.91
C SER A 35 14.41 -15.10 -16.73
N ARG A 36 13.72 -15.96 -15.97
CA ARG A 36 14.22 -16.57 -14.73
C ARG A 36 14.70 -15.52 -13.72
N THR A 37 13.96 -14.42 -13.63
CA THR A 37 14.17 -13.36 -12.63
C THR A 37 12.94 -13.13 -11.76
N PHE A 38 13.15 -12.65 -10.54
CA PHE A 38 12.10 -12.30 -9.59
C PHE A 38 12.36 -10.96 -8.92
N THR A 39 11.33 -10.35 -8.36
CA THR A 39 11.40 -9.15 -7.53
C THR A 39 10.52 -9.31 -6.29
N LEU A 40 10.65 -8.39 -5.35
CA LEU A 40 9.79 -8.29 -4.18
C LEU A 40 9.00 -7.00 -4.26
N ASN A 41 7.68 -7.11 -4.25
CA ASN A 41 6.78 -5.98 -4.09
C ASN A 41 6.64 -5.67 -2.60
N ILE A 42 6.90 -4.43 -2.22
CA ILE A 42 6.81 -3.93 -0.84
C ILE A 42 5.70 -2.90 -0.80
N ALA A 43 4.73 -3.05 0.09
CA ALA A 43 3.64 -2.08 0.20
C ALA A 43 3.12 -1.88 1.63
N LEU A 44 2.47 -0.74 1.80
CA LEU A 44 1.62 -0.37 2.91
C LEU A 44 0.22 -0.12 2.37
N PHE A 45 -0.80 -0.51 3.14
CA PHE A 45 -2.15 -0.01 2.93
C PHE A 45 -2.87 0.19 4.26
N PRO A 46 -3.68 1.24 4.38
CA PRO A 46 -4.38 1.53 5.61
C PRO A 46 -5.60 0.62 5.81
N LEU A 47 -5.91 0.28 7.07
CA LEU A 47 -7.16 -0.43 7.37
C LEU A 47 -8.42 0.41 7.10
N TYR A 48 -8.31 1.74 7.09
CA TYR A 48 -9.45 2.65 6.90
C TYR A 48 -9.88 2.79 5.43
N ALA A 49 -9.12 2.24 4.48
CA ALA A 49 -9.48 2.26 3.07
C ALA A 49 -9.86 0.84 2.61
N PRO A 50 -10.97 0.69 1.84
CA PRO A 50 -11.35 -0.59 1.29
C PRO A 50 -10.26 -1.12 0.35
N GLN A 51 -10.04 -2.43 0.38
CA GLN A 51 -9.02 -3.10 -0.45
C GLN A 51 -9.65 -4.27 -1.19
N ASP A 52 -9.90 -4.11 -2.49
CA ASP A 52 -10.49 -5.16 -3.34
C ASP A 52 -9.47 -6.22 -3.74
N PHE A 53 -8.21 -5.83 -3.90
CA PHE A 53 -7.09 -6.70 -4.22
C PHE A 53 -5.81 -6.18 -3.58
N MET A 54 -4.77 -7.02 -3.51
CA MET A 54 -3.46 -6.58 -3.04
C MET A 54 -2.83 -5.72 -4.12
N THR A 55 -2.56 -4.46 -3.79
CA THR A 55 -1.88 -3.51 -4.67
C THR A 55 -0.57 -3.08 -4.04
N ILE A 56 0.36 -2.60 -4.87
CA ILE A 56 1.47 -1.77 -4.40
C ILE A 56 0.95 -0.34 -4.21
N GLY A 57 -0.18 -0.18 -3.53
CA GLY A 57 -0.91 1.10 -3.46
C GLY A 57 -0.01 2.20 -2.89
N PHE A 58 0.62 1.96 -1.74
CA PHE A 58 1.70 2.78 -1.22
C PHE A 58 2.94 1.91 -1.06
N GLY A 59 3.98 2.12 -1.86
CA GLY A 59 5.19 1.32 -1.81
C GLY A 59 5.89 1.26 -3.16
N ASP A 60 6.72 0.25 -3.33
CA ASP A 60 7.46 0.03 -4.58
C ASP A 60 8.01 -1.40 -4.65
N ARG A 61 8.69 -1.71 -5.74
CA ARG A 61 9.59 -2.86 -5.80
C ARG A 61 10.81 -2.61 -4.92
N MET A 62 11.27 -3.67 -4.28
CA MET A 62 12.40 -3.62 -3.36
C MET A 62 13.66 -3.03 -4.01
N GLY A 63 13.91 -3.30 -5.30
CA GLY A 63 15.05 -2.71 -6.01
C GLY A 63 15.02 -1.18 -6.06
N CYS A 64 13.83 -0.60 -6.27
CA CYS A 64 13.60 0.85 -6.20
C CYS A 64 13.85 1.40 -4.79
N ILE A 65 13.39 0.69 -3.75
CA ILE A 65 13.62 1.10 -2.35
C ILE A 65 15.12 1.11 -2.01
N ILE A 66 15.88 0.13 -2.51
CA ILE A 66 17.32 0.02 -2.27
C ILE A 66 18.12 1.10 -3.01
N SER A 67 17.83 1.30 -4.30
CA SER A 67 18.75 2.01 -5.21
C SER A 67 18.14 3.18 -5.99
N GLY A 68 16.84 3.42 -5.84
CA GLY A 68 16.07 4.37 -6.65
C GLY A 68 15.83 3.91 -8.10
N LYS A 69 16.28 2.71 -8.47
CA LYS A 69 16.05 2.08 -9.77
C LYS A 69 15.60 0.64 -9.59
N ASP A 70 14.65 0.21 -10.40
CA ASP A 70 14.18 -1.17 -10.32
C ASP A 70 15.26 -2.15 -10.81
N PHE A 71 15.39 -3.27 -10.09
CA PHE A 71 16.22 -4.40 -10.48
C PHE A 71 15.61 -5.70 -9.95
N TRP A 72 15.98 -6.80 -10.60
CA TRP A 72 15.41 -8.12 -10.38
C TRP A 72 16.54 -9.11 -10.09
N TRP A 73 16.26 -10.12 -9.28
CA TRP A 73 17.21 -11.16 -8.91
C TRP A 73 17.07 -12.38 -9.81
N ASP A 74 18.19 -13.00 -10.17
CA ASP A 74 18.21 -14.23 -10.95
C ASP A 74 17.90 -15.47 -10.10
N PHE A 75 17.27 -16.47 -10.71
CA PHE A 75 17.07 -17.80 -10.12
C PHE A 75 17.33 -18.92 -11.16
N LYS A 76 18.30 -18.72 -12.04
CA LYS A 76 18.55 -19.61 -13.19
C LYS A 76 19.01 -21.03 -12.80
N ASP A 77 19.71 -21.17 -11.68
CA ASP A 77 20.27 -22.39 -11.09
C ASP A 77 20.28 -22.28 -9.55
N ASP A 78 20.54 -23.40 -8.86
CA ASP A 78 20.42 -23.48 -7.39
C ASP A 78 21.44 -22.58 -6.66
N GLU A 79 22.66 -22.46 -7.18
CA GLU A 79 23.70 -21.62 -6.59
C GLU A 79 23.33 -20.13 -6.69
N THR A 80 22.94 -19.68 -7.88
CA THR A 80 22.45 -18.31 -8.12
C THR A 80 21.22 -18.02 -7.28
N THR A 81 20.29 -18.99 -7.19
CA THR A 81 19.06 -18.85 -6.40
C THR A 81 19.39 -18.65 -4.91
N LYS A 82 20.32 -19.44 -4.36
CA LYS A 82 20.75 -19.32 -2.97
C LYS A 82 21.35 -17.94 -2.70
N LEU A 83 22.28 -17.50 -3.56
CA LEU A 83 22.90 -16.17 -3.45
C LEU A 83 21.86 -15.05 -3.57
N SER A 84 20.91 -15.16 -4.49
CA SER A 84 19.82 -14.20 -4.64
C SER A 84 18.96 -14.10 -3.38
N PHE A 85 18.59 -15.23 -2.77
CA PHE A 85 17.80 -15.21 -1.53
C PHE A 85 18.59 -14.68 -0.32
N GLU A 86 19.90 -14.93 -0.25
CA GLU A 86 20.78 -14.32 0.77
C GLU A 86 20.82 -12.80 0.59
N ASN A 87 21.02 -12.30 -0.63
CA ASN A 87 20.97 -10.88 -0.93
C ASN A 87 19.61 -10.24 -0.63
N VAL A 88 18.51 -10.94 -0.92
CA VAL A 88 17.15 -10.48 -0.58
C VAL A 88 16.98 -10.39 0.93
N LYS A 89 17.46 -11.38 1.68
CA LYS A 89 17.41 -11.34 3.15
C LYS A 89 18.14 -10.12 3.68
N ASP A 90 19.36 -9.87 3.20
CA ASP A 90 20.14 -8.71 3.62
C ASP A 90 19.47 -7.39 3.21
N GLY A 91 18.93 -7.31 2.01
CA GLY A 91 18.19 -6.14 1.55
C GLY A 91 16.93 -5.88 2.39
N LEU A 92 16.25 -6.94 2.84
CA LEU A 92 15.07 -6.81 3.69
C LEU A 92 15.46 -6.18 5.02
N GLU A 93 16.52 -6.69 5.66
CA GLU A 93 17.03 -6.17 6.93
C GLU A 93 17.54 -4.73 6.82
N GLN A 94 18.29 -4.42 5.77
CA GLN A 94 19.00 -3.14 5.65
C GLN A 94 18.13 -2.00 5.12
N PHE A 95 17.13 -2.30 4.29
CA PHE A 95 16.36 -1.26 3.59
C PHE A 95 14.87 -1.35 3.84
N VAL A 96 14.28 -2.54 3.73
CA VAL A 96 12.81 -2.69 3.81
C VAL A 96 12.31 -2.59 5.25
N MET A 97 13.00 -3.20 6.21
CA MET A 97 12.60 -3.12 7.62
C MET A 97 12.69 -1.68 8.16
N PRO A 98 13.78 -0.92 7.93
CA PRO A 98 13.83 0.50 8.27
C PRO A 98 12.75 1.33 7.55
N TRP A 99 12.44 1.00 6.28
CA TRP A 99 11.36 1.66 5.55
C TRP A 99 10.00 1.42 6.23
N PHE A 100 9.68 0.20 6.66
CA PHE A 100 8.47 -0.07 7.43
C PHE A 100 8.45 0.62 8.80
N GLU A 101 9.58 0.62 9.50
CA GLU A 101 9.73 1.30 10.79
C GLU A 101 9.52 2.81 10.68
N HIS A 102 9.93 3.43 9.56
CA HIS A 102 9.64 4.84 9.28
C HIS A 102 8.14 5.14 9.35
N TYR A 103 7.29 4.24 8.86
CA TYR A 103 5.83 4.39 8.88
C TYR A 103 5.15 3.79 10.12
N CYS A 104 5.93 3.34 11.10
CA CYS A 104 5.45 3.15 12.47
C CYS A 104 5.22 4.49 13.20
N TYR A 105 5.56 5.63 12.58
CA TYR A 105 5.17 6.97 13.02
C TYR A 105 4.10 7.55 12.09
N GLU A 106 2.91 7.84 12.63
CA GLU A 106 1.73 8.21 11.84
C GLU A 106 1.97 9.42 10.94
N LYS A 107 2.63 10.46 11.47
CA LYS A 107 2.95 11.68 10.72
C LYS A 107 3.79 11.44 9.46
N ASN A 108 4.68 10.45 9.47
CA ASN A 108 5.51 10.14 8.31
C ASN A 108 4.64 9.57 7.18
N TYR A 109 3.73 8.66 7.53
CA TYR A 109 2.76 8.10 6.58
C TYR A 109 1.84 9.18 6.04
N GLU A 110 1.25 10.00 6.91
CA GLU A 110 0.35 11.08 6.50
C GLU A 110 1.04 12.07 5.56
N SER A 111 2.25 12.52 5.92
CA SER A 111 3.03 13.45 5.10
C SER A 111 3.35 12.86 3.72
N ASP A 112 3.88 11.64 3.67
CA ASP A 112 4.25 11.02 2.39
C ASP A 112 3.01 10.67 1.55
N LEU A 113 1.90 10.27 2.17
CA LEU A 113 0.62 10.04 1.50
C LEU A 113 0.08 11.33 0.87
N MET A 114 0.08 12.44 1.60
CA MET A 114 -0.44 13.72 1.12
C MET A 114 0.43 14.32 0.01
N ASN A 115 1.72 13.98 -0.05
CA ASN A 115 2.64 14.36 -1.11
C ASN A 115 2.72 13.33 -2.25
N HIS A 116 1.85 12.30 -2.23
CA HIS A 116 1.80 11.20 -3.23
C HIS A 116 3.10 10.45 -3.42
N LYS A 117 3.96 10.47 -2.41
CA LYS A 117 5.23 9.74 -2.45
C LYS A 117 4.94 8.25 -2.29
N TYR A 118 5.48 7.45 -3.20
CA TYR A 118 5.25 5.99 -3.29
C TYR A 118 3.79 5.59 -3.56
N LEU A 119 2.90 6.53 -3.86
CA LEU A 119 1.50 6.23 -4.11
C LEU A 119 1.30 5.85 -5.59
N ILE A 120 0.89 4.62 -5.84
CA ILE A 120 0.68 4.05 -7.17
C ILE A 120 -0.81 3.81 -7.37
N GLY A 121 -1.31 4.24 -8.53
CA GLY A 121 -2.73 4.11 -8.91
C GLY A 121 -3.51 5.40 -8.67
N CYS A 122 -4.24 5.84 -9.69
CA CYS A 122 -5.01 7.09 -9.64
C CYS A 122 -6.17 7.04 -8.64
N ASP A 123 -6.74 5.85 -8.43
CA ASP A 123 -7.74 5.57 -7.40
C ASP A 123 -7.17 5.77 -6.00
N ASN A 124 -5.98 5.25 -5.70
CA ASN A 124 -5.33 5.43 -4.39
C ASN A 124 -5.00 6.90 -4.13
N ILE A 125 -4.55 7.64 -5.14
CA ILE A 125 -4.31 9.09 -5.07
C ILE A 125 -5.57 9.86 -4.69
N ILE A 126 -6.74 9.41 -5.14
CA ILE A 126 -8.01 10.06 -4.81
C ILE A 126 -8.54 9.59 -3.45
N ILE A 127 -8.65 8.27 -3.26
CA ILE A 127 -9.39 7.66 -2.15
C ILE A 127 -8.63 7.82 -0.83
N TRP A 128 -7.35 7.45 -0.77
CA TRP A 128 -6.67 7.30 0.52
C TRP A 128 -6.44 8.64 1.23
N PRO A 129 -5.99 9.72 0.54
CA PRO A 129 -5.88 11.04 1.16
C PRO A 129 -7.24 11.62 1.55
N THR A 130 -8.28 11.40 0.72
CA THR A 130 -9.65 11.86 1.05
C THR A 130 -10.17 11.18 2.33
N LEU A 131 -10.03 9.86 2.42
CA LEU A 131 -10.42 9.10 3.62
C LEU A 131 -9.58 9.46 4.84
N LEU A 132 -8.30 9.79 4.67
CA LEU A 132 -7.46 10.29 5.77
C LEU A 132 -8.03 11.58 6.37
N TYR A 133 -8.37 12.56 5.53
CA TYR A 133 -8.99 13.80 6.01
C TYR A 133 -10.33 13.56 6.70
N ILE A 134 -11.17 12.67 6.17
CA ILE A 134 -12.44 12.29 6.81
C ILE A 134 -12.18 11.67 8.18
N ARG A 135 -11.22 10.74 8.28
CA ARG A 135 -10.84 10.08 9.54
C ARG A 135 -10.31 11.06 10.59
N GLN A 136 -9.65 12.13 10.15
CA GLN A 136 -9.19 13.23 11.00
C GLN A 136 -10.32 14.23 11.33
N ASN A 137 -11.58 13.91 11.01
CA ASN A 137 -12.75 14.79 11.16
C ASN A 137 -12.64 16.12 10.40
N ASN A 138 -11.88 16.15 9.30
CA ASN A 138 -11.68 17.35 8.50
C ASN A 138 -12.39 17.25 7.14
N ILE A 139 -13.73 17.28 7.19
CA ILE A 139 -14.60 17.16 6.01
C ILE A 139 -14.39 18.29 5.00
N THR A 140 -14.04 19.49 5.47
CA THR A 140 -13.75 20.62 4.60
C THR A 140 -12.51 20.34 3.74
N LEU A 141 -11.39 19.95 4.36
CA LEU A 141 -10.19 19.60 3.61
C LEU A 141 -10.39 18.37 2.72
N ALA A 142 -11.19 17.38 3.14
CA ALA A 142 -11.53 16.24 2.29
C ALA A 142 -12.22 16.68 0.99
N LYS A 143 -13.16 17.63 1.06
CA LYS A 143 -13.86 18.19 -0.11
C LYS A 143 -12.94 19.04 -0.99
N GLU A 144 -12.10 19.87 -0.37
CA GLU A 144 -11.13 20.70 -1.09
C GLU A 144 -10.10 19.85 -1.84
N TYR A 145 -9.57 18.83 -1.16
CA TYR A 145 -8.66 17.87 -1.76
C TYR A 145 -9.32 17.16 -2.95
N LEU A 146 -10.52 16.59 -2.75
CA LEU A 146 -11.24 15.88 -3.81
C LEU A 146 -11.48 16.78 -5.03
N LYS A 147 -11.86 18.05 -4.81
CA LYS A 147 -12.00 19.04 -5.90
C LYS A 147 -10.67 19.33 -6.60
N SER A 148 -9.57 19.39 -5.86
CA SER A 148 -8.24 19.58 -6.46
C SER A 148 -7.84 18.41 -7.36
N THR A 149 -8.24 17.18 -7.02
CA THR A 149 -7.94 15.98 -7.80
C THR A 149 -8.60 15.95 -9.19
N GLU A 150 -9.67 16.72 -9.39
CA GLU A 150 -10.32 16.86 -10.71
C GLU A 150 -9.39 17.47 -11.78
N ASN A 151 -8.34 18.18 -11.34
CA ASN A 151 -7.39 18.86 -12.23
C ASN A 151 -6.03 18.16 -12.31
N TYR A 152 -5.89 16.95 -11.75
CA TYR A 152 -4.60 16.26 -11.76
C TYR A 152 -4.18 15.78 -13.16
N GLU A 153 -2.87 15.66 -13.35
CA GLU A 153 -2.25 15.34 -14.64
C GLU A 153 -2.71 14.01 -15.25
N PHE A 154 -3.23 13.06 -14.47
CA PHE A 154 -3.80 11.82 -15.03
C PHE A 154 -5.11 12.03 -15.82
N PHE A 155 -5.73 13.20 -15.71
CA PHE A 155 -6.81 13.65 -16.60
C PHE A 155 -6.31 14.35 -17.87
N LEU A 156 -4.99 14.49 -18.04
CA LEU A 156 -4.37 14.97 -19.28
C LEU A 156 -4.21 13.81 -20.28
N ASP A 157 -4.28 14.18 -21.56
CA ASP A 157 -4.72 13.36 -22.72
C ASP A 157 -3.97 12.02 -22.96
N ASP A 158 -2.79 11.82 -22.34
CA ASP A 158 -1.91 10.67 -22.59
C ASP A 158 -2.27 9.41 -21.77
N ASN A 159 -3.15 9.50 -20.77
CA ASN A 159 -3.52 8.39 -19.88
C ASN A 159 -5.00 7.96 -19.97
N LYS A 160 -5.61 7.98 -21.17
CA LYS A 160 -7.03 7.66 -21.42
C LYS A 160 -7.55 6.37 -20.78
N LYS A 161 -6.68 5.37 -20.57
CA LYS A 161 -7.05 4.09 -19.93
C LYS A 161 -7.33 4.22 -18.44
N LEU A 162 -6.74 5.21 -17.77
CA LEU A 162 -6.87 5.43 -16.32
C LEU A 162 -8.03 6.37 -15.97
N ILE A 163 -8.51 7.18 -16.92
CA ILE A 163 -9.58 8.15 -16.72
C ILE A 163 -10.85 7.49 -16.14
N PRO A 164 -11.37 6.35 -16.66
CA PRO A 164 -12.57 5.74 -16.10
C PRO A 164 -12.40 5.32 -14.64
N MET A 165 -11.23 4.81 -14.27
CA MET A 165 -10.91 4.41 -12.89
C MET A 165 -10.85 5.62 -11.96
N ALA A 166 -10.19 6.70 -12.39
CA ALA A 166 -10.12 7.95 -11.65
C ALA A 166 -11.51 8.59 -11.47
N LEU A 167 -12.33 8.63 -12.52
CA LEU A 167 -13.71 9.14 -12.45
C LEU A 167 -14.58 8.31 -11.51
N SER A 168 -14.45 6.98 -11.53
CA SER A 168 -15.16 6.10 -10.60
C SER A 168 -14.78 6.44 -9.17
N ALA A 169 -13.48 6.47 -8.85
CA ALA A 169 -12.99 6.81 -7.52
C ALA A 169 -13.45 8.20 -7.05
N LEU A 170 -13.43 9.20 -7.93
CA LEU A 170 -13.91 10.55 -7.65
C LEU A 170 -15.41 10.55 -7.31
N ASN A 171 -16.22 9.87 -8.11
CA ASN A 171 -17.67 9.79 -7.93
C ASN A 171 -18.04 9.06 -6.63
N ASP A 172 -17.34 7.98 -6.30
CA ASP A 172 -17.56 7.23 -5.07
C ASP A 172 -17.25 8.09 -3.84
N MET A 173 -16.15 8.85 -3.85
CA MET A 173 -15.81 9.77 -2.75
C MET A 173 -16.77 10.96 -2.67
N LYS A 174 -17.23 11.51 -3.80
CA LYS A 174 -18.25 12.57 -3.82
C LYS A 174 -19.56 12.10 -3.21
N LYS A 175 -20.00 10.89 -3.58
CA LYS A 175 -21.20 10.27 -3.05
C LYS A 175 -21.08 10.11 -1.54
N LEU A 176 -19.98 9.51 -1.08
CA LEU A 176 -19.68 9.30 0.34
C LEU A 176 -19.73 10.60 1.18
N LEU A 177 -19.23 11.71 0.63
CA LEU A 177 -19.21 13.04 1.27
C LEU A 177 -20.54 13.83 1.16
N SER A 178 -21.45 13.39 0.29
CA SER A 178 -22.75 14.03 0.07
C SER A 178 -23.89 13.35 0.84
N GLU A 179 -23.75 12.06 1.13
CA GLU A 179 -24.69 11.30 1.93
C GLU A 179 -24.52 11.63 3.42
N ASN A 180 -25.57 11.43 4.22
CA ASN A 180 -25.50 11.53 5.68
C ASN A 180 -24.81 10.28 6.25
N THR A 181 -23.56 10.06 5.82
CA THR A 181 -22.76 8.89 6.15
C THR A 181 -22.32 8.95 7.61
N ASP A 182 -22.59 7.87 8.35
CA ASP A 182 -21.97 7.63 9.64
C ASP A 182 -20.53 7.15 9.40
N PHE A 183 -19.57 8.07 9.50
CA PHE A 183 -18.16 7.79 9.20
C PHE A 183 -17.52 6.85 10.23
N ASP A 184 -17.95 6.89 11.49
CA ASP A 184 -17.45 5.97 12.52
C ASP A 184 -17.83 4.53 12.18
N LYS A 185 -19.09 4.33 11.78
CA LYS A 185 -19.57 3.03 11.29
C LYS A 185 -18.83 2.62 10.01
N TYR A 186 -18.70 3.52 9.03
CA TYR A 186 -18.00 3.25 7.77
C TYR A 186 -16.57 2.75 8.00
N PHE A 187 -15.79 3.44 8.84
CA PHE A 187 -14.42 3.03 9.12
C PHE A 187 -14.36 1.73 9.91
N SER A 188 -15.22 1.54 10.91
CA SER A 188 -15.29 0.29 11.68
C SER A 188 -15.58 -0.92 10.77
N GLU A 189 -16.53 -0.80 9.85
CA GLU A 189 -16.85 -1.86 8.88
C GLU A 189 -15.70 -2.11 7.92
N THR A 190 -15.08 -1.05 7.39
CA THR A 190 -13.94 -1.14 6.47
C THR A 190 -12.73 -1.82 7.14
N GLU A 191 -12.36 -1.39 8.34
CA GLU A 191 -11.24 -1.99 9.07
C GLU A 191 -11.47 -3.47 9.36
N ASN A 192 -12.70 -3.84 9.76
CA ASN A 192 -13.05 -5.24 10.03
C ASN A 192 -12.96 -6.09 8.75
N ALA A 193 -13.46 -5.59 7.62
CA ALA A 193 -13.38 -6.28 6.34
C ALA A 193 -11.93 -6.52 5.90
N VAL A 194 -11.06 -5.52 6.06
CA VAL A 194 -9.63 -5.64 5.73
C VAL A 194 -8.93 -6.63 6.66
N ILE A 195 -9.20 -6.57 7.97
CA ILE A 195 -8.64 -7.50 8.96
C ILE A 195 -9.04 -8.94 8.64
N GLU A 196 -10.31 -9.18 8.32
CA GLU A 196 -10.83 -10.50 7.98
C GLU A 196 -10.20 -11.03 6.70
N LYS A 197 -10.21 -10.21 5.64
CA LYS A 197 -9.65 -10.56 4.32
C LYS A 197 -8.20 -11.02 4.41
N PHE A 198 -7.39 -10.32 5.19
CA PHE A 198 -5.96 -10.60 5.32
C PHE A 198 -5.59 -11.45 6.55
N LYS A 199 -6.58 -11.96 7.29
CA LYS A 199 -6.40 -12.80 8.50
C LYS A 199 -5.48 -12.14 9.54
N LEU A 200 -5.61 -10.83 9.67
CA LEU A 200 -4.80 -10.00 10.57
C LEU A 200 -5.33 -10.10 12.01
N PRO A 201 -4.50 -9.82 13.02
CA PRO A 201 -4.98 -9.77 14.40
C PRO A 201 -5.93 -8.58 14.59
N LYS A 202 -7.07 -8.79 15.27
CA LYS A 202 -8.02 -7.71 15.59
C LYS A 202 -7.44 -6.63 16.51
N ARG A 203 -6.44 -6.99 17.33
CA ARG A 203 -5.74 -6.09 18.25
C ARG A 203 -4.25 -6.24 18.03
N PHE A 204 -3.54 -5.11 18.01
CA PHE A 204 -2.10 -5.11 18.04
C PHE A 204 -1.63 -5.63 19.41
N LYS A 205 -0.83 -6.70 19.42
CA LYS A 205 -0.13 -7.11 20.64
C LYS A 205 1.24 -6.46 20.59
N VAL A 206 1.48 -5.50 21.47
CA VAL A 206 2.85 -5.06 21.75
C VAL A 206 3.46 -6.18 22.58
N GLU A 207 4.33 -6.98 21.96
CA GLU A 207 5.19 -7.88 22.73
C GLU A 207 6.14 -7.00 23.55
N LYS A 208 6.11 -7.18 24.87
CA LYS A 208 6.94 -6.47 25.85
C LYS A 208 8.33 -7.08 25.91
#